data_AF-A0A560WG25-F1
#
_entry.id   AF-A0A560WG25-F1
#
_cell.length_a   1.000
_cell.length_b   1.000
_cell.length_c   1.000
_cell.angle_alpha   90.00
_cell.angle_beta   90.00
_cell.angle_gamma   90.00
#
_symmetry.space_group_name_H-M   'P 1'
#
loop_
_entity.id
_entity.type
_entity.pdbx_description
1 polymer ?
#
loop_
_entity_poly.entity_id
_entity_poly.type
_entity_poly.pdbx_seq_one_letter_code
_entity_poly.pdbx_strand_id
1 'polypeptide(L)'
;MCLGRGLGDGSTDCAAITTTDDGIVQRLESEGLVVTKTAAPMRYSLRLPVTEAATRTCVVCGEHFVPRTSQVKTCGRSCGGRSRGTDRMPAPRCPDCGQPSSGQRRCQACHAEHGTVQGLLRTVGVLGNKHIPMVYLRASEAQRREVLAGLLDTDGTVTKAGCVQLTTTSRRLRDDAYDLVAGLGYRCGVSEKAVHGRSVQSSTAYTLTFSADEEAFALERKATLHRERRGRTFQRRDSRFITDVRAVPSVPVRCVEVDNDDHLYSLGGRWCRRTTRRWESTWPARQRSSTRWRRPSSRWR
;
A
#
# COMPACT_ATOMS: atom_id res chain seq x y z
N MET A 1 -6.10 -0.95 -2.79
CA MET A 1 -5.21 -1.75 -3.68
C MET A 1 -4.53 -0.95 -4.80
N CYS A 2 -5.22 -0.04 -5.50
CA CYS A 2 -4.67 0.81 -6.59
C CYS A 2 -3.24 1.38 -6.38
N LEU A 3 -2.89 1.82 -5.17
CA LEU A 3 -1.56 2.36 -4.89
C LEU A 3 -0.44 1.34 -5.12
N GLY A 4 -0.62 0.10 -4.65
CA GLY A 4 0.42 -0.92 -4.77
C GLY A 4 0.77 -1.24 -6.22
N ARG A 5 -0.25 -1.33 -7.09
CA ARG A 5 -0.05 -1.53 -8.54
C ARG A 5 0.65 -0.34 -9.17
N GLY A 6 0.20 0.88 -8.87
CA GLY A 6 0.84 2.11 -9.37
C GLY A 6 2.30 2.29 -8.94
N LEU A 7 2.72 1.72 -7.81
CA LEU A 7 4.12 1.75 -7.38
C LEU A 7 4.99 0.78 -8.16
N GLY A 8 4.44 -0.37 -8.54
CA GLY A 8 5.15 -1.40 -9.29
C GLY A 8 5.33 -1.07 -10.76
N ASP A 9 4.32 -1.41 -11.56
CA ASP A 9 4.30 -1.23 -13.02
C ASP A 9 3.83 0.17 -13.48
N GLY A 10 3.42 1.01 -12.52
CA GLY A 10 2.98 2.37 -12.80
C GLY A 10 4.10 3.26 -13.33
N SER A 11 3.70 4.18 -14.20
CA SER A 11 4.57 5.27 -14.64
C SER A 11 4.89 6.18 -13.45
N THR A 12 6.18 6.52 -13.30
CA THR A 12 6.63 7.41 -12.23
C THR A 12 5.99 8.79 -12.31
N ASP A 13 5.65 9.27 -13.51
CA ASP A 13 5.30 10.68 -13.74
C ASP A 13 3.82 10.91 -14.08
N CYS A 14 3.03 9.84 -14.25
CA CYS A 14 1.63 9.97 -14.62
C CYS A 14 0.77 8.82 -14.10
N ALA A 15 -0.54 9.03 -14.05
CA ALA A 15 -1.52 8.01 -13.71
C ALA A 15 -1.72 7.02 -14.86
N ALA A 16 -0.70 6.19 -15.11
CA ALA A 16 -0.73 5.13 -16.10
C ALA A 16 0.02 3.90 -15.58
N ILE A 17 -0.38 2.73 -16.05
CA ILE A 17 0.30 1.46 -15.79
C ILE A 17 0.74 0.83 -17.11
N THR A 18 1.73 -0.06 -17.04
CA THR A 18 2.19 -0.83 -18.21
C THR A 18 2.18 -2.31 -17.87
N THR A 19 1.23 -3.05 -18.45
CA THR A 19 1.03 -4.47 -18.13
C THR A 19 0.63 -5.26 -19.37
N THR A 20 1.10 -6.51 -19.44
CA THR A 20 0.61 -7.53 -20.38
C THR A 20 -0.56 -8.34 -19.83
N ASP A 21 -0.89 -8.16 -18.56
CA ASP A 21 -1.87 -8.96 -17.84
C ASP A 21 -3.21 -8.23 -17.74
N ASP A 22 -4.19 -8.70 -18.51
CA ASP A 22 -5.55 -8.16 -18.50
C ASP A 22 -6.25 -8.32 -17.14
N GLY A 23 -5.82 -9.27 -16.31
CA GLY A 23 -6.34 -9.43 -14.94
C GLY A 23 -6.03 -8.23 -14.04
N ILE A 24 -4.94 -7.49 -14.32
CA ILE A 24 -4.63 -6.23 -13.64
C ILE A 24 -5.64 -5.15 -14.05
N VAL A 25 -5.97 -5.08 -15.33
CA VAL A 25 -6.92 -4.11 -15.90
C VAL A 25 -8.32 -4.36 -15.33
N GLN A 26 -8.83 -5.60 -15.43
CA GLN A 26 -10.16 -5.98 -14.93
C GLN A 26 -10.35 -5.67 -13.45
N ARG A 27 -9.29 -5.84 -12.64
CA ARG A 27 -9.35 -5.55 -11.22
C ARG A 27 -9.35 -4.05 -10.90
N LEU A 28 -8.60 -3.25 -11.64
CA LEU A 28 -8.66 -1.79 -11.50
C LEU A 28 -10.05 -1.26 -11.88
N GLU A 29 -10.68 -1.85 -12.90
CA GLU A 29 -12.06 -1.54 -13.29
C GLU A 29 -13.07 -1.94 -12.22
N SER A 30 -12.93 -3.12 -11.59
CA SER A 30 -13.80 -3.55 -10.50
C SER A 30 -13.64 -2.73 -9.21
N GLU A 31 -12.47 -2.10 -9.02
CA GLU A 31 -12.21 -1.11 -7.97
C GLU A 31 -12.82 0.28 -8.30
N GLY A 32 -13.48 0.42 -9.45
CA GLY A 32 -14.22 1.62 -9.85
C GLY A 32 -13.40 2.64 -10.66
N LEU A 33 -12.19 2.29 -11.11
CA LEU A 33 -11.42 3.15 -12.02
C LEU A 33 -11.84 2.94 -13.47
N VAL A 34 -11.74 4.01 -14.26
CA VAL A 34 -11.84 3.93 -15.71
C VAL A 34 -10.43 3.70 -16.26
N VAL A 35 -10.19 2.50 -16.79
CA VAL A 35 -8.92 2.12 -17.41
C VAL A 35 -9.06 2.24 -18.93
N THR A 36 -8.10 2.88 -19.60
CA THR A 36 -8.17 3.05 -21.06
C THR A 36 -6.82 2.81 -21.68
N LYS A 37 -6.78 1.92 -22.67
CA LYS A 37 -5.56 1.63 -23.45
C LYS A 37 -5.11 2.89 -24.19
N THR A 38 -3.82 3.18 -24.13
CA THR A 38 -3.19 4.31 -24.83
C THR A 38 -2.60 3.85 -26.16
N ALA A 39 -2.09 4.79 -26.96
CA ALA A 39 -1.39 4.47 -28.21
C ALA A 39 -0.06 3.71 -27.98
N ALA A 40 0.54 3.85 -26.79
CA ALA A 40 1.77 3.12 -26.46
C ALA A 40 1.46 1.64 -26.13
N PRO A 41 2.33 0.71 -26.52
CA PRO A 41 2.11 -0.72 -26.33
C PRO A 41 1.95 -1.05 -24.83
N MET A 42 0.92 -1.83 -24.50
CA MET A 42 0.66 -2.34 -23.14
C MET A 42 0.44 -1.26 -22.07
N ARG A 43 0.30 0.01 -22.46
CA ARG A 43 0.15 1.14 -21.55
C ARG A 43 -1.30 1.56 -21.44
N TYR A 44 -1.78 1.71 -20.21
CA TYR A 44 -3.16 2.07 -19.88
C TYR A 44 -3.18 3.33 -19.01
N SER A 45 -4.04 4.30 -19.34
CA SER A 45 -4.31 5.48 -18.51
C SER A 45 -5.38 5.17 -17.47
N LEU A 46 -5.22 5.68 -16.26
CA LEU A 46 -6.16 5.54 -15.16
C LEU A 46 -6.92 6.85 -14.94
N ARG A 47 -8.25 6.79 -14.91
CA ARG A 47 -9.12 7.95 -14.63
C ARG A 47 -10.12 7.61 -13.53
N LEU A 48 -10.51 8.63 -12.78
CA LEU A 48 -11.66 8.53 -11.88
C LEU A 48 -12.95 8.44 -12.71
N PRO A 49 -13.98 7.73 -12.24
CA PRO A 49 -15.25 7.67 -12.93
C PRO A 49 -15.85 9.08 -12.99
N VAL A 50 -16.46 9.40 -14.13
CA VAL A 50 -17.13 10.69 -14.30
C VAL A 50 -18.41 10.65 -13.46
N THR A 51 -18.46 11.45 -12.39
CA THR A 51 -19.71 11.63 -11.64
C THR A 51 -20.75 12.26 -12.56
N GLU A 52 -21.90 11.61 -12.76
CA GLU A 52 -22.97 12.19 -13.55
C GLU A 52 -23.47 13.49 -12.90
N ALA A 53 -23.70 14.52 -13.72
CA ALA A 53 -24.21 15.79 -13.22
C ALA A 53 -25.72 15.67 -13.00
N ALA A 54 -26.20 16.11 -11.84
CA ALA A 54 -27.62 16.05 -11.50
C ALA A 54 -28.47 16.84 -12.49
N THR A 55 -29.53 16.20 -12.98
CA THR A 55 -30.53 16.82 -13.85
C THR A 55 -31.28 17.93 -13.11
N ARG A 56 -31.64 18.99 -13.82
CA ARG A 56 -32.40 20.13 -13.29
C ARG A 56 -33.56 20.48 -14.21
N THR A 57 -34.58 21.11 -13.64
CA THR A 57 -35.73 21.63 -14.38
C THR A 57 -35.42 23.03 -14.89
N CYS A 58 -35.70 23.28 -16.16
CA CYS A 58 -35.55 24.60 -16.78
C CYS A 58 -36.57 25.58 -16.20
N VAL A 59 -36.11 26.73 -15.69
CA VAL A 59 -36.99 27.75 -15.09
C VAL A 59 -37.95 28.42 -16.08
N VAL A 60 -37.77 28.19 -17.39
CA VAL A 60 -38.59 28.81 -18.45
C VAL A 60 -39.59 27.82 -19.05
N CYS A 61 -39.15 26.61 -19.42
CA CYS A 61 -40.00 25.65 -20.14
C CYS A 61 -40.33 24.39 -19.33
N GLY A 62 -39.80 24.22 -18.13
CA GLY A 62 -40.07 23.04 -17.30
C GLY A 62 -39.36 21.75 -17.73
N GLU A 63 -38.60 21.75 -18.84
CA GLU A 63 -37.88 20.55 -19.26
C GLU A 63 -36.68 20.22 -18.36
N HIS A 64 -36.41 18.92 -18.24
CA HIS A 64 -35.25 18.38 -17.56
C HIS A 64 -34.01 18.49 -18.44
N PHE A 65 -32.92 19.02 -17.89
CA PHE A 65 -31.64 19.15 -18.59
C PHE A 65 -30.46 18.95 -17.62
N VAL A 66 -29.30 18.57 -18.15
CA VAL A 66 -28.06 18.45 -17.36
C VAL A 66 -27.26 19.76 -17.48
N PRO A 67 -27.09 20.51 -16.39
CA PRO A 67 -26.39 21.79 -16.42
C PRO A 67 -24.88 21.59 -16.61
N ARG A 68 -24.27 22.43 -17.46
CA ARG A 68 -22.80 22.47 -17.61
C ARG A 68 -22.09 23.06 -16.38
N THR A 69 -22.70 24.06 -15.75
CA THR A 69 -22.21 24.67 -14.50
C THR A 69 -23.37 24.83 -13.52
N SER A 70 -23.07 24.90 -12.22
CA SER A 70 -24.08 24.97 -11.15
C SER A 70 -24.98 26.22 -11.22
N GLN A 71 -24.57 27.24 -11.97
CA GLN A 71 -25.32 28.47 -12.21
C GLN A 71 -26.30 28.38 -13.40
N VAL A 72 -26.19 27.36 -14.26
CA VAL A 72 -27.11 27.21 -15.41
C VAL A 72 -28.48 26.77 -14.90
N LYS A 73 -29.50 27.59 -15.18
CA LYS A 73 -30.91 27.35 -14.81
C LYS A 73 -31.84 27.09 -16.01
N THR A 74 -31.29 27.05 -17.22
CA THR A 74 -32.05 26.90 -18.47
C THR A 74 -31.49 25.81 -19.36
N CYS A 75 -32.37 25.08 -20.05
CA CYS A 75 -32.00 23.98 -20.94
C CYS A 75 -31.20 24.38 -22.20
N GLY A 76 -31.19 25.65 -22.59
CA GLY A 76 -30.48 26.11 -23.78
C GLY A 76 -30.52 27.61 -23.98
N ARG A 77 -29.91 28.10 -25.08
CA ARG A 77 -29.76 29.54 -25.39
C ARG A 77 -31.11 30.27 -25.52
N SER A 78 -32.11 29.64 -26.14
CA SER A 78 -33.46 30.20 -26.29
C SER A 78 -34.13 30.47 -24.95
N CYS A 79 -34.16 29.47 -24.05
CA CYS A 79 -34.64 29.66 -22.68
C CYS A 79 -33.73 30.62 -21.89
N GLY A 80 -32.42 30.62 -22.14
CA GLY A 80 -31.46 31.56 -21.53
C GLY A 80 -31.84 33.02 -21.78
N GLY A 81 -32.16 33.38 -23.03
CA GLY A 81 -32.63 34.73 -23.39
C GLY A 81 -33.94 35.12 -22.70
N ARG A 82 -34.87 34.16 -22.56
CA ARG A 82 -36.18 34.34 -21.90
C ARG A 82 -36.11 34.34 -20.36
N SER A 83 -35.01 33.89 -19.78
CA SER A 83 -34.84 33.82 -18.32
C SER A 83 -34.51 35.16 -17.64
N ARG A 84 -34.42 36.25 -18.41
CA ARG A 84 -34.19 37.60 -17.86
C ARG A 84 -35.31 37.96 -16.88
N GLY A 85 -34.95 38.39 -15.67
CA GLY A 85 -35.90 38.73 -14.61
C GLY A 85 -36.26 37.58 -13.66
N THR A 86 -35.89 36.34 -13.96
CA THR A 86 -36.05 35.22 -13.01
C THR A 86 -34.94 35.22 -11.94
N ASP A 87 -35.23 34.67 -10.76
CA ASP A 87 -34.31 34.64 -9.62
C ASP A 87 -32.89 34.19 -9.97
N ARG A 88 -31.90 34.91 -9.44
CA ARG A 88 -30.50 34.56 -9.67
C ARG A 88 -30.16 33.27 -8.94
N MET A 89 -29.37 32.44 -9.60
CA MET A 89 -28.78 31.27 -8.95
C MET A 89 -27.81 31.72 -7.85
N PRO A 90 -27.73 30.98 -6.73
CA PRO A 90 -26.78 31.28 -5.68
C PRO A 90 -25.35 31.26 -6.23
N ALA A 91 -24.48 32.05 -5.60
CA ALA A 91 -23.07 32.06 -5.95
C ALA A 91 -22.49 30.64 -5.81
N PRO A 92 -21.82 30.12 -6.86
CA PRO A 92 -21.32 28.76 -6.88
C PRO A 92 -20.24 28.57 -5.82
N ARG A 93 -20.37 27.49 -5.06
CA ARG A 93 -19.39 27.02 -4.08
C ARG A 93 -18.91 25.64 -4.46
N CYS A 94 -17.67 25.33 -4.11
CA CYS A 94 -17.13 24.00 -4.29
C CYS A 94 -17.83 23.03 -3.33
N PRO A 95 -18.37 21.88 -3.80
CA PRO A 95 -18.98 20.89 -2.90
C PRO A 95 -17.96 20.30 -1.93
N ASP A 96 -16.68 20.24 -2.30
CA ASP A 96 -15.63 19.61 -1.49
C ASP A 96 -15.10 20.52 -0.36
N CYS A 97 -14.90 21.83 -0.63
CA CYS A 97 -14.24 22.74 0.32
C CYS A 97 -15.08 23.97 0.71
N GLY A 98 -16.28 24.14 0.13
CA GLY A 98 -17.19 25.26 0.42
C GLY A 98 -16.74 26.64 -0.11
N GLN A 99 -15.53 26.76 -0.64
CA GLN A 99 -14.98 28.01 -1.17
C GLN A 99 -15.69 28.46 -2.47
N PRO A 100 -15.70 29.76 -2.79
CA PRO A 100 -16.22 30.26 -4.06
C PRO A 100 -15.58 29.52 -5.24
N SER A 101 -16.39 29.13 -6.23
CA SER A 101 -15.91 28.42 -7.42
C SER A 101 -16.41 29.08 -8.71
N SER A 102 -15.91 28.65 -9.86
CA SER A 102 -16.40 29.10 -11.18
C SER A 102 -17.72 28.43 -11.60
N GLY A 103 -18.36 27.67 -10.70
CA GLY A 103 -19.56 26.90 -11.01
C GLY A 103 -19.31 25.58 -11.73
N GLN A 104 -18.05 25.21 -11.94
CA GLN A 104 -17.68 23.85 -12.34
C GLN A 104 -18.05 22.85 -11.24
N ARG A 105 -18.01 21.55 -11.56
CA ARG A 105 -18.34 20.46 -10.62
C ARG A 105 -17.55 20.52 -9.32
N ARG A 106 -16.31 21.05 -9.36
CA ARG A 106 -15.46 21.36 -8.21
C ARG A 106 -14.55 22.53 -8.53
N CYS A 107 -13.98 23.18 -7.53
CA CYS A 107 -12.99 24.24 -7.75
C CYS A 107 -11.67 23.67 -8.30
N GLN A 108 -10.84 24.54 -8.89
CA GLN A 108 -9.58 24.13 -9.51
C GLN A 108 -8.59 23.51 -8.49
N ALA A 109 -8.55 24.03 -7.26
CA ALA A 109 -7.69 23.48 -6.20
C ALA A 109 -8.09 22.03 -5.86
N CYS A 110 -9.35 21.79 -5.50
CA CYS A 110 -9.87 20.44 -5.23
C CYS A 110 -9.75 19.52 -6.46
N HIS A 111 -9.89 20.05 -7.68
CA HIS A 111 -9.65 19.25 -8.88
C HIS A 111 -8.19 18.82 -9.02
N ALA A 112 -7.25 19.72 -8.76
CA ALA A 112 -5.82 19.43 -8.83
C ALA A 112 -5.36 18.45 -7.73
N GLU A 113 -6.00 18.52 -6.55
CA GLU A 113 -5.70 17.70 -5.37
C GLU A 113 -6.29 16.29 -5.45
N HIS A 114 -7.59 16.15 -5.76
CA HIS A 114 -8.29 14.86 -5.72
C HIS A 114 -9.32 14.67 -6.84
N GLY A 115 -9.30 15.53 -7.87
CA GLY A 115 -10.14 15.40 -9.07
C GLY A 115 -9.66 14.41 -10.11
N THR A 116 -8.43 13.95 -9.99
CA THR A 116 -7.84 12.98 -10.91
C THR A 116 -7.01 11.96 -10.15
N VAL A 117 -6.81 10.78 -10.73
CA VAL A 117 -5.90 9.77 -10.17
C VAL A 117 -4.50 10.36 -9.99
N GLN A 118 -4.02 11.14 -10.97
CA GLN A 118 -2.72 11.81 -10.86
C GLN A 118 -2.69 12.85 -9.73
N GLY A 119 -3.79 13.57 -9.51
CA GLY A 119 -3.97 14.45 -8.35
C GLY A 119 -3.79 13.68 -7.04
N LEU A 120 -4.52 12.58 -6.87
CA LEU A 120 -4.42 11.71 -5.69
C LEU A 120 -3.00 11.20 -5.47
N LEU A 121 -2.32 10.70 -6.52
CA LEU A 121 -0.93 10.23 -6.44
C LEU A 121 0.05 11.35 -6.05
N ARG A 122 -0.21 12.59 -6.51
CA ARG A 122 0.60 13.76 -6.14
C ARG A 122 0.37 14.15 -4.68
N THR A 123 -0.88 14.18 -4.23
CA THR A 123 -1.27 14.52 -2.86
C THR A 123 -0.67 13.53 -1.85
N VAL A 124 -0.62 12.26 -2.21
CA VAL A 124 0.01 11.19 -1.41
C VAL A 124 1.55 11.20 -1.53
N GLY A 125 2.11 11.98 -2.45
CA GLY A 125 3.56 12.21 -2.57
C GLY A 125 4.33 11.12 -3.31
N VAL A 126 3.65 10.24 -4.04
CA VAL A 126 4.27 9.08 -4.73
C VAL A 126 4.59 9.35 -6.19
N LEU A 127 4.02 10.40 -6.79
CA LEU A 127 4.35 10.84 -8.14
C LEU A 127 5.79 11.38 -8.18
N GLY A 128 6.62 10.91 -9.11
CA GLY A 128 8.05 11.25 -9.17
C GLY A 128 8.92 10.55 -8.11
N ASN A 129 8.29 9.85 -7.16
CA ASN A 129 8.94 9.40 -5.94
C ASN A 129 8.31 8.08 -5.43
N LYS A 130 8.59 6.97 -6.13
CA LYS A 130 8.02 5.64 -5.81
C LYS A 130 8.46 5.16 -4.43
N HIS A 131 7.52 5.19 -3.48
CA HIS A 131 7.71 4.82 -2.08
C HIS A 131 6.36 4.45 -1.45
N ILE A 132 6.33 3.78 -0.30
CA ILE A 132 5.08 3.52 0.44
C ILE A 132 4.94 4.58 1.54
N PRO A 133 3.94 5.46 1.46
CA PRO A 133 3.77 6.52 2.47
C PRO A 133 3.49 5.95 3.86
N MET A 134 3.94 6.68 4.89
CA MET A 134 3.75 6.32 6.29
C MET A 134 2.29 6.06 6.67
N VAL A 135 1.35 6.80 6.06
CA VAL A 135 -0.09 6.62 6.30
C VAL A 135 -0.55 5.21 5.95
N TYR A 136 0.07 4.57 4.95
CA TYR A 136 -0.21 3.19 4.57
C TYR A 136 0.60 2.19 5.37
N LEU A 137 1.86 2.48 5.72
CA LEU A 137 2.68 1.62 6.58
C LEU A 137 2.11 1.46 8.01
N ARG A 138 1.28 2.42 8.44
CA ARG A 138 0.59 2.42 9.74
C ARG A 138 -0.94 2.28 9.63
N ALA A 139 -1.45 2.02 8.43
CA ALA A 139 -2.88 1.80 8.20
C ALA A 139 -3.36 0.50 8.85
N SER A 140 -4.68 0.29 8.81
CA SER A 140 -5.28 -0.98 9.21
C SER A 140 -4.60 -2.17 8.51
N GLU A 141 -4.64 -3.33 9.15
CA GLU A 141 -4.06 -4.55 8.56
C GLU A 141 -4.63 -4.86 7.17
N ALA A 142 -5.94 -4.71 6.99
CA ALA A 142 -6.60 -4.90 5.70
C ALA A 142 -6.00 -3.99 4.61
N GLN A 143 -5.89 -2.68 4.88
CA GLN A 143 -5.29 -1.73 3.93
C GLN A 143 -3.83 -2.03 3.62
N ARG A 144 -3.05 -2.47 4.62
CA ARG A 144 -1.65 -2.88 4.42
C ARG A 144 -1.54 -4.10 3.53
N ARG A 145 -2.40 -5.10 3.72
CA ARG A 145 -2.49 -6.29 2.86
C ARG A 145 -2.89 -5.93 1.44
N GLU A 146 -3.80 -4.98 1.27
CA GLU A 146 -4.18 -4.48 -0.05
C GLU A 146 -3.03 -3.80 -0.81
N VAL A 147 -2.22 -3.00 -0.11
CA VAL A 147 -1.04 -2.35 -0.70
C VAL A 147 -0.01 -3.42 -1.10
N LEU A 148 0.24 -4.38 -0.21
CA LEU A 148 1.14 -5.50 -0.49
C LEU A 148 0.66 -6.33 -1.69
N ALA A 149 -0.61 -6.70 -1.74
CA ALA A 149 -1.17 -7.46 -2.85
C ALA A 149 -1.06 -6.72 -4.18
N GLY A 150 -1.28 -5.40 -4.20
CA GLY A 150 -1.08 -4.58 -5.38
C GLY A 150 0.36 -4.58 -5.89
N LEU A 151 1.35 -4.48 -4.98
CA LEU A 151 2.78 -4.56 -5.32
C LEU A 151 3.17 -5.95 -5.84
N LEU A 152 2.62 -7.00 -5.23
CA LEU A 152 2.92 -8.38 -5.61
C LEU A 152 2.25 -8.79 -6.92
N ASP A 153 1.13 -8.18 -7.28
CA ASP A 153 0.47 -8.43 -8.54
C ASP A 153 1.26 -7.90 -9.73
N THR A 154 2.03 -6.82 -9.56
CA THR A 154 2.91 -6.28 -10.61
C THR A 154 4.27 -6.98 -10.59
N ASP A 155 5.00 -6.89 -9.49
CA ASP A 155 6.42 -7.26 -9.40
C ASP A 155 6.67 -8.50 -8.53
N GLY A 156 5.58 -9.13 -8.08
CA GLY A 156 5.64 -10.33 -7.26
C GLY A 156 5.62 -11.63 -8.06
N THR A 157 6.28 -12.65 -7.52
CA THR A 157 6.26 -14.02 -8.04
C THR A 157 6.25 -15.04 -6.91
N VAL A 158 5.92 -16.29 -7.23
CA VAL A 158 5.92 -17.42 -6.29
C VAL A 158 7.04 -18.37 -6.69
N THR A 159 7.95 -18.65 -5.75
CA THR A 159 9.04 -19.61 -5.98
C THR A 159 8.51 -21.04 -6.09
N LYS A 160 9.35 -21.98 -6.57
CA LYS A 160 9.00 -23.40 -6.57
C LYS A 160 8.76 -23.95 -5.15
N ALA A 161 9.38 -23.34 -4.14
CA ALA A 161 9.21 -23.70 -2.73
C ALA A 161 7.97 -23.04 -2.08
N GLY A 162 7.14 -22.32 -2.84
CA GLY A 162 5.94 -21.65 -2.33
C GLY A 162 6.20 -20.37 -1.55
N CYS A 163 7.40 -19.80 -1.61
CA CYS A 163 7.67 -18.49 -1.02
C CYS A 163 7.26 -17.36 -1.97
N VAL A 164 6.82 -16.24 -1.41
CA VAL A 164 6.51 -15.01 -2.12
C VAL A 164 7.80 -14.22 -2.32
N GLN A 165 8.01 -13.72 -3.53
CA GLN A 165 9.09 -12.82 -3.86
C GLN A 165 8.58 -11.53 -4.45
N LEU A 166 9.13 -10.40 -4.03
CA LEU A 166 8.95 -9.09 -4.64
C LEU A 166 10.32 -8.60 -5.12
N THR A 167 10.42 -8.17 -6.38
CA THR A 167 11.67 -7.61 -6.91
C THR A 167 11.49 -6.18 -7.36
N THR A 168 12.37 -5.28 -6.92
CA THR A 168 12.36 -3.88 -7.35
C THR A 168 13.78 -3.35 -7.53
N THR A 169 13.96 -2.34 -8.36
CA THR A 169 15.24 -1.61 -8.49
C THR A 169 15.29 -0.35 -7.63
N SER A 170 14.15 0.10 -7.08
CA SER A 170 14.11 1.24 -6.17
C SER A 170 14.51 0.81 -4.76
N ARG A 171 15.65 1.30 -4.27
CA ARG A 171 16.11 1.05 -2.90
C ARG A 171 15.09 1.53 -1.86
N ARG A 172 14.50 2.71 -2.07
CA ARG A 172 13.49 3.28 -1.18
C ARG A 172 12.24 2.39 -1.11
N LEU A 173 11.73 1.96 -2.28
CA LEU A 173 10.57 1.07 -2.31
C LEU A 173 10.88 -0.29 -1.69
N ARG A 174 12.12 -0.79 -1.81
CA ARG A 174 12.58 -1.99 -1.10
C ARG A 174 12.50 -1.81 0.42
N ASP A 175 13.01 -0.71 0.95
CA ASP A 175 13.04 -0.44 2.40
C ASP A 175 11.60 -0.34 2.94
N ASP A 176 10.74 0.39 2.25
CA ASP A 176 9.34 0.55 2.65
C ASP A 176 8.54 -0.76 2.52
N ALA A 177 8.78 -1.55 1.47
CA ALA A 177 8.14 -2.86 1.31
C ALA A 177 8.59 -3.85 2.38
N TYR A 178 9.87 -3.78 2.79
CA TYR A 178 10.37 -4.57 3.92
C TYR A 178 9.63 -4.20 5.21
N ASP A 179 9.46 -2.91 5.49
CA ASP A 179 8.73 -2.42 6.66
C ASP A 179 7.25 -2.83 6.63
N LEU A 180 6.62 -2.79 5.45
CA LEU A 180 5.24 -3.25 5.27
C LEU A 180 5.11 -4.75 5.58
N VAL A 181 5.99 -5.57 5.00
CA VAL A 181 5.99 -7.03 5.17
C VAL A 181 6.30 -7.42 6.62
N ALA A 182 7.32 -6.82 7.22
CA ALA A 182 7.65 -7.01 8.63
C ALA A 182 6.53 -6.54 9.55
N GLY A 183 5.88 -5.42 9.22
CA GLY A 183 4.74 -4.87 9.97
C GLY A 183 3.48 -5.74 9.91
N LEU A 184 3.35 -6.61 8.91
CA LEU A 184 2.31 -7.64 8.81
C LEU A 184 2.70 -8.95 9.53
N GLY A 185 3.86 -8.98 10.20
CA GLY A 185 4.35 -10.13 10.95
C GLY A 185 5.10 -11.17 10.13
N TYR A 186 5.36 -10.91 8.84
CA TYR A 186 6.12 -11.82 7.99
C TYR A 186 7.63 -11.67 8.22
N ARG A 187 8.33 -12.81 8.23
CA ARG A 187 9.79 -12.82 8.17
C ARG A 187 10.23 -12.65 6.72
N CYS A 188 10.96 -11.58 6.45
CA CYS A 188 11.46 -11.26 5.13
C CYS A 188 12.99 -11.35 5.07
N GLY A 189 13.51 -12.09 4.10
CA GLY A 189 14.90 -12.02 3.67
C GLY A 189 15.05 -11.02 2.51
N VAL A 190 16.22 -10.42 2.38
CA VAL A 190 16.56 -9.51 1.28
C VAL A 190 17.82 -10.02 0.60
N SER A 191 17.81 -10.07 -0.73
CA SER A 191 18.98 -10.34 -1.55
C SER A 191 19.15 -9.25 -2.60
N GLU A 192 20.40 -8.91 -2.92
CA GLU A 192 20.73 -7.88 -3.90
C GLU A 192 21.50 -8.50 -5.07
N LYS A 193 21.23 -8.01 -6.29
CA LYS A 193 21.91 -8.46 -7.50
C LYS A 193 22.17 -7.28 -8.42
N ALA A 194 23.40 -7.15 -8.92
CA ALA A 194 23.72 -6.20 -9.97
C ALA A 194 22.97 -6.55 -11.26
N VAL A 195 22.36 -5.54 -11.88
CA VAL A 195 21.57 -5.66 -13.12
C VAL A 195 21.88 -4.51 -14.07
N HIS A 196 21.61 -4.70 -15.35
CA HIS A 196 21.72 -3.64 -16.33
C HIS A 196 20.51 -2.69 -16.21
N GLY A 197 20.65 -1.68 -15.37
CA GLY A 197 19.67 -0.59 -15.20
C GLY A 197 19.84 0.51 -16.25
N ARG A 198 18.79 1.32 -16.43
CA ARG A 198 18.86 2.54 -17.27
C ARG A 198 19.71 3.64 -16.64
N SER A 199 19.96 3.53 -15.34
CA SER A 199 20.72 4.49 -14.53
C SER A 199 21.47 3.76 -13.41
N VAL A 200 22.42 4.45 -12.77
CA VAL A 200 23.13 3.94 -11.58
C VAL A 200 22.15 3.60 -10.45
N GLN A 201 21.07 4.36 -10.30
CA GLN A 201 20.05 4.11 -9.28
C GLN A 201 19.20 2.85 -9.56
N SER A 202 19.19 2.36 -10.80
CA SER A 202 18.44 1.17 -11.22
C SER A 202 19.34 -0.02 -11.58
N SER A 203 20.65 0.06 -11.30
CA SER A 203 21.63 -0.99 -11.61
C SER A 203 21.71 -2.09 -10.55
N THR A 204 20.86 -2.04 -9.52
CA THR A 204 20.75 -3.07 -8.49
C THR A 204 19.29 -3.50 -8.39
N ALA A 205 19.04 -4.80 -8.51
CA ALA A 205 17.76 -5.41 -8.21
C ALA A 205 17.78 -5.92 -6.77
N TYR A 206 16.78 -5.53 -6.00
CA TYR A 206 16.54 -6.01 -4.66
C TYR A 206 15.37 -6.97 -4.68
N THR A 207 15.58 -8.19 -4.18
CA THR A 207 14.54 -9.21 -4.07
C THR A 207 14.24 -9.48 -2.60
N LEU A 208 13.01 -9.18 -2.19
CA LEU A 208 12.47 -9.55 -0.90
C LEU A 208 11.86 -10.95 -1.02
N THR A 209 12.18 -11.86 -0.12
CA THR A 209 11.61 -13.22 -0.08
C THR A 209 11.00 -13.47 1.29
N PHE A 210 9.74 -13.87 1.34
CA PHE A 210 9.03 -14.19 2.58
C PHE A 210 8.01 -15.33 2.37
N SER A 211 7.63 -15.97 3.47
CA SER A 211 6.56 -16.97 3.48
C SER A 211 5.29 -16.36 4.06
N ALA A 212 4.17 -16.51 3.38
CA ALA A 212 2.85 -16.10 3.84
C ALA A 212 1.93 -17.33 3.87
N ASP A 213 1.27 -17.57 5.00
CA ASP A 213 0.22 -18.61 5.07
C ASP A 213 -1.12 -18.10 4.60
N GLU A 214 -1.27 -16.80 4.43
CA GLU A 214 -2.49 -16.18 3.92
C GLU A 214 -2.34 -15.85 2.44
N GLU A 215 -3.45 -15.45 1.83
CA GLU A 215 -3.44 -15.01 0.44
C GLU A 215 -2.72 -13.67 0.33
N ALA A 216 -1.55 -13.69 -0.32
CA ALA A 216 -0.70 -12.52 -0.50
C ALA A 216 -0.96 -11.79 -1.83
N PHE A 217 -1.61 -12.46 -2.79
CA PHE A 217 -1.84 -11.94 -4.13
C PHE A 217 -3.31 -11.64 -4.35
N ALA A 218 -3.57 -10.63 -5.18
CA ALA A 218 -4.92 -10.32 -5.60
C ALA A 218 -5.23 -10.98 -6.96
N LEU A 219 -4.25 -11.14 -7.86
CA LEU A 219 -4.46 -11.84 -9.13
C LEU A 219 -4.71 -13.33 -8.91
N GLU A 220 -5.85 -13.84 -9.40
CA GLU A 220 -6.30 -15.22 -9.19
C GLU A 220 -5.25 -16.26 -9.61
N ARG A 221 -4.57 -16.04 -10.74
CA ARG A 221 -3.49 -16.93 -11.22
C ARG A 221 -2.34 -17.05 -10.22
N LYS A 222 -1.94 -15.92 -9.59
CA LYS A 222 -0.82 -15.88 -8.63
C LYS A 222 -1.27 -16.41 -7.27
N ALA A 223 -2.50 -16.08 -6.88
CA ALA A 223 -3.14 -16.59 -5.68
C ALA A 223 -3.28 -18.11 -5.71
N THR A 224 -3.80 -18.67 -6.81
CA THR A 224 -3.90 -20.12 -7.03
C THR A 224 -2.52 -20.79 -7.01
N LEU A 225 -1.55 -20.22 -7.75
CA LEU A 225 -0.18 -20.74 -7.75
C LEU A 225 0.46 -20.75 -6.35
N HIS A 226 0.25 -19.68 -5.58
CA HIS A 226 0.71 -19.60 -4.20
C HIS A 226 0.03 -20.66 -3.33
N ARG A 227 -1.29 -20.83 -3.50
CA ARG A 227 -2.10 -21.80 -2.76
C ARG A 227 -1.69 -23.25 -3.02
N GLU A 228 -1.33 -23.58 -4.27
CA GLU A 228 -0.85 -24.90 -4.67
C GLU A 228 0.56 -25.19 -4.17
N ARG A 229 1.45 -24.18 -4.20
CA ARG A 229 2.86 -24.36 -3.85
C ARG A 229 3.16 -24.18 -2.36
N ARG A 230 2.30 -23.48 -1.61
CA ARG A 230 2.49 -23.32 -0.17
C ARG A 230 2.29 -24.68 0.52
N GLY A 231 3.39 -25.29 0.95
CA GLY A 231 3.34 -26.43 1.86
C GLY A 231 3.07 -25.95 3.29
N ARG A 232 2.23 -26.66 4.06
CA ARG A 232 2.09 -26.47 5.52
C ARG A 232 3.34 -26.95 6.24
N THR A 233 4.47 -26.32 5.98
CA THR A 233 5.70 -26.61 6.70
C THR A 233 5.71 -25.74 7.93
N PHE A 234 5.68 -26.36 9.11
CA PHE A 234 5.80 -25.70 10.41
C PHE A 234 7.10 -24.88 10.44
N GLN A 235 7.02 -23.63 10.03
CA GLN A 235 8.15 -22.72 10.08
C GLN A 235 8.22 -22.19 11.50
N ARG A 236 9.42 -22.15 12.08
CA ARG A 236 9.70 -21.61 13.42
C ARG A 236 9.48 -20.08 13.51
N ARG A 237 8.33 -19.59 13.01
CA ARG A 237 7.97 -18.17 12.87
C ARG A 237 7.87 -17.45 14.21
N ASP A 238 7.62 -18.19 15.28
CA ASP A 238 7.43 -17.65 16.63
C ASP A 238 8.71 -17.69 17.49
N SER A 239 9.82 -18.22 16.96
CA SER A 239 11.06 -18.34 17.72
C SER A 239 11.94 -17.08 17.59
N ARG A 240 12.16 -16.36 18.68
CA ARG A 240 13.15 -15.26 18.71
C ARG A 240 14.54 -15.82 18.99
N PHE A 241 15.55 -15.31 18.30
CA PHE A 241 16.95 -15.70 18.51
C PHE A 241 17.74 -14.49 18.99
N ILE A 242 18.63 -14.71 19.96
CA ILE A 242 19.68 -13.76 20.30
C ILE A 242 20.72 -13.82 19.18
N THR A 243 20.86 -12.74 18.42
CA THR A 243 21.82 -12.67 17.30
C THR A 243 23.22 -12.30 17.78
N ASP A 244 23.31 -11.43 18.79
CA ASP A 244 24.57 -10.91 19.30
C ASP A 244 24.37 -10.31 20.71
N VAL A 245 25.40 -10.37 21.56
CA VAL A 245 25.43 -9.72 22.88
C VAL A 245 26.79 -9.08 23.06
N ARG A 246 26.83 -7.75 23.17
CA ARG A 246 28.06 -6.99 23.36
C ARG A 246 28.10 -6.39 24.76
N ALA A 247 29.21 -6.61 25.47
CA ALA A 247 29.47 -5.90 26.71
C ALA A 247 29.70 -4.41 26.41
N VAL A 248 29.09 -3.54 27.21
CA VAL A 248 29.26 -2.08 27.13
C VAL A 248 29.59 -1.53 28.53
N PRO A 249 30.34 -0.42 28.64
CA PRO A 249 30.58 0.23 29.93
C PRO A 249 29.28 0.65 30.61
N SER A 250 29.30 0.70 31.94
CA SER A 250 28.14 1.17 32.71
C SER A 250 27.89 2.65 32.46
N VAL A 251 26.66 2.99 32.08
CA VAL A 251 26.20 4.36 31.85
C VAL A 251 24.83 4.57 32.50
N PRO A 252 24.47 5.79 32.90
CA PRO A 252 23.11 6.09 33.36
C PRO A 252 22.08 5.72 32.28
N VAL A 253 21.01 5.02 32.66
CA VAL A 253 19.93 4.58 31.76
C VAL A 253 18.58 5.13 32.22
N ARG A 254 17.64 5.25 31.27
CA ARG A 254 16.21 5.51 31.56
C ARG A 254 15.40 4.26 31.21
N CYS A 255 14.67 3.74 32.18
CA CYS A 255 13.77 2.61 31.98
C CYS A 255 12.36 3.14 31.65
N VAL A 256 11.74 2.56 30.63
CA VAL A 256 10.32 2.78 30.31
C VAL A 256 9.59 1.46 30.59
N GLU A 257 8.43 1.57 31.24
CA GLU A 257 7.54 0.46 31.55
C GLU A 257 6.14 0.78 31.00
N VAL A 258 5.46 -0.26 30.52
CA VAL A 258 4.10 -0.19 29.98
C VAL A 258 3.20 -1.12 30.77
N ASP A 259 1.99 -0.64 31.02
CA ASP A 259 0.97 -1.29 31.85
C ASP A 259 0.14 -2.32 31.06
N ASN A 260 0.83 -3.29 30.46
CA ASN A 260 0.20 -4.49 29.90
C ASN A 260 0.75 -5.73 30.61
N ASP A 261 -0.01 -6.81 30.62
CA ASP A 261 0.34 -8.06 31.34
C ASP A 261 1.72 -8.62 30.97
N ASP A 262 2.16 -8.36 29.73
CA ASP A 262 3.44 -8.83 29.20
C ASP A 262 4.61 -7.88 29.48
N HIS A 263 4.34 -6.66 29.92
CA HIS A 263 5.25 -5.50 30.00
C HIS A 263 6.16 -5.34 28.76
N LEU A 264 5.61 -5.71 27.59
CA LEU A 264 6.30 -5.69 26.30
C LEU A 264 5.93 -4.42 25.54
N TYR A 265 6.91 -3.78 24.92
CA TYR A 265 6.72 -2.67 23.99
C TYR A 265 7.54 -2.88 22.72
N SER A 266 7.16 -2.21 21.64
CA SER A 266 7.86 -2.28 20.35
C SER A 266 8.58 -0.96 20.07
N LEU A 267 9.87 -1.02 19.74
CA LEU A 267 10.66 0.11 19.25
C LEU A 267 11.26 -0.24 17.90
N GLY A 268 11.00 0.57 16.87
CA GLY A 268 11.61 0.40 15.54
C GLY A 268 11.37 -0.98 14.92
N GLY A 269 10.19 -1.58 15.13
CA GLY A 269 9.85 -2.91 14.61
C GLY A 269 10.45 -4.08 15.39
N ARG A 270 11.03 -3.83 16.58
CA ARG A 270 11.59 -4.86 17.46
C ARG A 270 10.88 -4.88 18.81
N TRP A 271 10.61 -6.08 19.30
CA TRP A 271 10.05 -6.28 20.63
C TRP A 271 11.12 -6.07 21.71
N CYS A 272 10.88 -5.10 22.58
CA CYS A 272 11.71 -4.80 23.74
C CYS A 272 10.99 -5.28 25.00
N ARG A 273 11.64 -6.14 25.79
CA ARG A 273 11.27 -6.33 27.20
C ARG A 273 12.09 -5.37 28.04
N ARG A 274 11.52 -4.95 29.16
CA ARG A 274 12.27 -4.38 30.28
C ARG A 274 13.40 -5.34 30.67
N THR A 275 14.65 -4.92 30.56
CA THR A 275 15.79 -5.61 31.18
C THR A 275 16.06 -4.99 32.55
N THR A 276 15.13 -5.13 33.48
CA THR A 276 15.45 -4.92 34.90
C THR A 276 15.97 -6.22 35.48
N ARG A 277 17.23 -6.52 35.19
CA ARG A 277 18.05 -7.26 36.15
C ARG A 277 19.39 -6.55 36.25
N ARG A 278 19.66 -6.00 37.43
CA ARG A 278 21.01 -5.88 37.95
C ARG A 278 21.67 -7.24 37.73
N TRP A 279 22.72 -7.31 36.93
CA TRP A 279 23.57 -8.49 36.84
C TRP A 279 24.31 -8.59 38.18
N GLU A 280 23.69 -9.24 39.17
CA GLU A 280 24.39 -9.69 40.36
C GLU A 280 25.26 -10.89 39.96
N SER A 281 26.53 -10.79 40.29
CA SER A 281 27.68 -11.52 39.76
C SER A 281 27.79 -12.97 40.23
N THR A 282 26.73 -13.76 40.13
CA THR A 282 26.79 -15.19 40.45
C THR A 282 26.13 -16.03 39.35
N TRP A 283 26.89 -16.31 38.30
CA TRP A 283 26.71 -17.53 37.51
C TRP A 283 27.51 -18.65 38.19
N PRO A 284 26.89 -19.75 38.64
CA PRO A 284 27.65 -20.97 38.88
C PRO A 284 28.12 -21.47 37.51
N ALA A 285 29.44 -21.57 37.34
CA ALA A 285 30.06 -22.15 36.17
C ALA A 285 29.58 -23.59 35.97
N ARG A 286 28.53 -23.79 35.15
CA ARG A 286 28.24 -25.10 34.57
C ARG A 286 29.07 -25.24 33.32
N GLN A 287 30.19 -25.96 33.48
CA GLN A 287 30.97 -26.48 32.39
C GLN A 287 30.05 -27.20 31.38
N ARG A 288 30.27 -26.91 30.10
CA ARG A 288 29.63 -27.61 28.99
C ARG A 288 30.08 -29.06 28.99
N SER A 289 29.21 -29.99 29.36
CA SER A 289 29.31 -31.38 28.91
C SER A 289 28.26 -31.60 27.82
N SER A 290 28.73 -31.86 26.60
CA SER A 290 27.93 -32.33 25.50
C SER A 290 27.30 -33.67 25.87
N THR A 291 26.00 -33.69 26.17
CA THR A 291 25.26 -34.95 26.30
C THR A 291 23.92 -34.85 25.58
N ARG A 292 23.83 -35.67 24.54
CA ARG A 292 22.68 -35.91 23.67
C ARG A 292 21.54 -36.47 24.51
N TRP A 293 20.48 -35.70 24.72
CA TRP A 293 19.29 -36.18 25.43
C TRP A 293 18.51 -37.16 24.55
N ARG A 294 18.58 -38.46 24.88
CA ARG A 294 17.61 -39.48 24.43
C ARG A 294 16.36 -39.38 25.31
N ARG A 295 15.18 -39.44 24.68
CA ARG A 295 13.88 -39.53 25.35
C ARG A 295 13.77 -40.83 26.16
N PRO A 296 13.30 -40.82 27.43
CA PRO A 296 12.85 -42.03 28.09
C PRO A 296 11.49 -42.46 27.55
N SER A 297 11.36 -43.75 27.24
CA SER A 297 10.12 -44.43 26.95
C SER A 297 9.33 -44.67 28.25
N SER A 298 8.14 -44.09 28.39
CA SER A 298 7.17 -44.50 29.41
C SER A 298 6.19 -45.51 28.81
N ARG A 299 6.32 -46.78 29.22
CA ARG A 299 5.28 -47.80 29.10
C ARG A 299 4.25 -47.59 30.21
N TRP A 300 2.98 -47.74 29.83
CA TRP A 300 1.82 -47.78 30.70
C TRP A 300 1.87 -48.96 31.68
N ARG A 301 1.69 -48.67 32.97
CA ARG A 301 0.62 -49.18 33.85
C ARG A 301 0.66 -48.42 35.18
#